data_AF-A0A519MDD2-F1
#
_entry.id   AF-A0A519MDD2-F1
#
_cell.length_a   1.000
_cell.length_b   1.000
_cell.length_c   1.000
_cell.angle_alpha   90.00
_cell.angle_beta   90.00
_cell.angle_gamma   90.00
#
_symmetry.space_group_name_H-M   'P 1'
#
loop_
_entity.id
_entity.type
_entity.pdbx_description
1 polymer ?
#
loop_
_entity_poly.entity_id
_entity_poly.type
_entity_poly.pdbx_seq_one_letter_code
_entity_poly.pdbx_strand_id
1 'polypeptide(L)'
;SARELINVIRGRAGKWRWNNNGNVAKVEDNSAAMIAATPTTIDINYILAERSREYYAEGYRRFDLIRTQKWAELSTTFSISGINYGDHTPVTVTRTITPNLYLRPIPQGQIDGMQMTDEEKKAYQNPGY
;
A
#
# COMPACT_ATOMS: atom_id res chain seq x y z
N SER A 1 17.16 -4.01 -15.75
CA SER A 1 15.80 -3.51 -16.08
C SER A 1 14.90 -3.60 -14.85
N ALA A 2 13.74 -2.93 -14.85
CA ALA A 2 12.77 -3.04 -13.75
C ALA A 2 12.31 -4.49 -13.50
N ARG A 3 12.12 -5.25 -14.58
CA ARG A 3 11.76 -6.67 -14.53
C ARG A 3 12.80 -7.50 -13.79
N GLU A 4 14.09 -7.30 -14.08
CA GLU A 4 15.18 -8.04 -13.43
C GLU A 4 15.23 -7.79 -11.92
N LEU A 5 15.02 -6.54 -11.49
CA LEU A 5 14.97 -6.19 -10.06
C LEU A 5 13.77 -6.81 -9.36
N ILE A 6 12.60 -6.79 -10.00
CA ILE A 6 11.39 -7.45 -9.49
C ILE A 6 11.58 -8.97 -9.40
N ASN A 7 12.31 -9.58 -10.34
CA ASN A 7 12.60 -11.01 -10.31
C ASN A 7 13.47 -11.42 -9.12
N VAL A 8 14.29 -10.53 -8.56
CA VAL A 8 15.07 -10.82 -7.33
C VAL A 8 14.12 -11.14 -6.17
N ILE A 9 13.14 -10.27 -5.91
CA ILE A 9 12.20 -10.46 -4.79
C ILE A 9 11.22 -11.60 -5.07
N ARG A 10 10.75 -11.74 -6.32
CA ARG A 10 9.82 -12.81 -6.70
C ARG A 10 10.47 -14.19 -6.66
N GLY A 11 11.70 -14.31 -7.15
CA GLY A 11 12.48 -15.53 -7.07
C GLY A 11 12.75 -15.93 -5.61
N ARG A 12 13.03 -14.96 -4.73
CA ARG A 12 13.17 -15.17 -3.29
C ARG A 12 11.87 -15.65 -2.64
N ALA A 13 10.75 -14.97 -2.90
CA ALA A 13 9.44 -15.30 -2.35
C ALA A 13 8.90 -16.66 -2.82
N GLY A 14 9.32 -17.14 -3.99
CA GLY A 14 8.96 -18.45 -4.52
C GLY A 14 9.65 -19.63 -3.84
N LYS A 15 10.68 -19.41 -3.02
CA LYS A 15 11.40 -20.48 -2.31
C LYS A 15 10.81 -20.69 -0.93
N TRP A 16 10.05 -21.77 -0.78
CA TRP A 16 9.43 -22.10 0.49
C TRP A 16 10.30 -23.10 1.23
N ARG A 17 10.75 -22.69 2.43
CA ARG A 17 11.63 -23.47 3.32
C ARG A 17 10.93 -23.90 4.61
N TRP A 18 9.76 -23.33 4.89
CA TRP A 18 9.01 -23.56 6.12
C TRP A 18 7.51 -23.35 5.88
N ASN A 19 6.69 -24.17 6.52
CA ASN A 19 5.24 -23.99 6.61
C ASN A 19 4.88 -23.50 8.01
N ASN A 20 4.52 -22.22 8.13
CA ASN A 20 4.15 -21.62 9.42
C ASN A 20 2.89 -22.25 10.04
N ASN A 21 1.89 -22.61 9.23
CA ASN A 21 0.62 -23.16 9.74
C ASN A 21 0.80 -24.57 10.34
N GLY A 22 1.62 -25.39 9.69
CA GLY A 22 1.93 -26.75 10.17
C GLY A 22 3.14 -26.83 11.10
N ASN A 23 3.91 -25.74 11.22
CA ASN A 23 5.19 -25.68 11.93
C ASN A 23 6.17 -26.80 11.52
N VAL A 24 6.32 -27.02 10.22
CA VAL A 24 7.18 -28.06 9.65
C VAL A 24 8.02 -27.51 8.50
N ALA A 25 9.17 -28.16 8.26
CA ALA A 25 9.97 -27.90 7.08
C ALA A 25 9.13 -28.12 5.82
N LYS A 26 9.25 -27.20 4.87
CA LYS A 26 8.63 -27.28 3.55
C LYS A 26 9.74 -27.05 2.54
N VAL A 27 9.92 -27.91 1.55
CA VAL A 27 10.99 -27.76 0.56
C VAL A 27 10.35 -27.74 -0.82
N GLU A 28 9.87 -26.55 -1.21
CA GLU A 28 9.25 -26.31 -2.52
C GLU A 28 9.91 -25.10 -3.16
N ASP A 29 10.37 -25.26 -4.41
CA ASP A 29 10.97 -24.18 -5.19
C ASP A 29 10.06 -23.78 -6.36
N ASN A 30 9.29 -22.72 -6.14
CA ASN A 30 8.44 -22.09 -7.15
C ASN A 30 9.12 -20.87 -7.80
N SER A 31 10.41 -20.63 -7.56
CA SER A 31 11.10 -19.41 -8.03
C SER A 31 11.08 -19.27 -9.55
N ALA A 32 11.29 -20.36 -10.28
CA ALA A 32 11.21 -20.37 -11.74
C ALA A 32 9.82 -19.97 -12.24
N ALA A 33 8.75 -20.52 -11.64
CA ALA A 33 7.38 -20.18 -11.98
C ALA A 33 7.07 -18.69 -11.67
N MET A 34 7.53 -18.19 -10.52
CA MET A 34 7.34 -16.80 -10.12
C MET A 34 8.02 -15.80 -11.08
N ILE A 35 9.23 -16.12 -11.56
CA ILE A 35 10.00 -15.31 -12.53
C ILE A 35 9.39 -15.41 -13.93
N ALA A 36 8.93 -16.58 -14.34
CA ALA A 36 8.26 -16.79 -15.61
C ALA A 36 6.94 -15.98 -15.69
N ALA A 37 6.20 -15.92 -14.59
CA ALA A 37 4.98 -15.14 -14.48
C ALA A 37 5.19 -13.62 -14.41
N THR A 38 6.43 -13.13 -14.34
CA THR A 38 6.70 -11.69 -14.32
C THR A 38 6.53 -11.10 -15.72
N PRO A 39 5.66 -10.09 -15.91
CA PRO A 39 5.46 -9.44 -17.19
C PRO A 39 6.76 -8.91 -17.79
N THR A 40 6.82 -8.85 -19.11
CA THR A 40 7.96 -8.28 -19.85
C THR A 40 8.08 -6.78 -19.59
N THR A 41 6.95 -6.08 -19.62
CA THR A 41 6.82 -4.65 -19.30
C THR A 41 6.33 -4.47 -17.88
N ILE A 42 7.06 -3.70 -17.08
CA ILE A 42 6.71 -3.39 -15.70
C ILE A 42 6.21 -1.94 -15.63
N ASP A 43 4.94 -1.78 -15.28
CA ASP A 43 4.36 -0.47 -14.96
C ASP A 43 4.38 -0.19 -13.45
N ILE A 44 3.94 1.02 -13.09
CA ILE A 44 3.87 1.43 -11.68
C ILE A 44 2.88 0.59 -10.87
N ASN A 45 1.77 0.13 -11.47
CA ASN A 45 0.76 -0.64 -10.77
C ASN A 45 1.30 -2.03 -10.39
N TYR A 46 2.09 -2.66 -11.25
CA TYR A 46 2.78 -3.90 -10.95
C TYR A 46 3.82 -3.71 -9.83
N ILE A 47 4.61 -2.64 -9.86
CA ILE A 47 5.56 -2.31 -8.79
C ILE A 47 4.82 -2.15 -7.45
N LEU A 48 3.72 -1.40 -7.44
CA LEU A 48 2.93 -1.17 -6.23
C LEU A 48 2.26 -2.46 -5.72
N ALA A 49 1.88 -3.38 -6.61
CA ALA A 49 1.36 -4.68 -6.23
C ALA A 49 2.45 -5.55 -5.57
N GLU A 50 3.64 -5.64 -6.15
CA GLU A 50 4.74 -6.41 -5.56
C GLU A 50 5.22 -5.81 -4.24
N ARG A 51 5.29 -4.48 -4.12
CA ARG A 51 5.56 -3.82 -2.83
C ARG A 51 4.50 -4.13 -1.78
N SER A 52 3.23 -4.24 -2.18
CA SER A 52 2.14 -4.60 -1.26
C SER A 52 2.24 -6.04 -0.76
N ARG A 53 2.83 -6.95 -1.55
CA ARG A 53 3.06 -8.35 -1.15
C ARG A 53 4.27 -8.47 -0.23
N GLU A 54 5.38 -7.83 -0.62
CA GLU A 54 6.65 -7.92 0.10
C GLU A 54 6.60 -7.19 1.45
N TYR A 55 6.01 -6.00 1.50
CA TYR A 55 5.99 -5.13 2.69
C TYR A 55 4.61 -5.07 3.36
N TYR A 56 3.89 -6.18 3.32
CA TYR A 56 2.55 -6.27 3.91
C TYR A 56 2.62 -5.98 5.42
N ALA A 57 1.69 -5.14 5.91
CA ALA A 57 1.61 -4.70 7.31
C ALA A 57 2.81 -3.90 7.86
N GLU A 58 3.72 -3.43 7.00
CA GLU A 58 4.88 -2.60 7.40
C GLU A 58 4.65 -1.08 7.27
N GLY A 59 3.40 -0.64 7.06
CA GLY A 59 3.03 0.78 7.05
C GLY A 59 3.33 1.56 5.76
N TYR A 60 3.95 0.95 4.74
CA TYR A 60 4.33 1.66 3.51
C TYR A 60 3.15 1.96 2.56
N ARG A 61 2.12 1.10 2.56
CA ARG A 61 1.10 1.09 1.49
C ARG A 61 0.44 2.46 1.25
N ARG A 62 0.03 3.16 2.31
CA ARG A 62 -0.63 4.48 2.18
C ARG A 62 0.32 5.51 1.56
N PHE A 63 1.55 5.58 2.04
CA PHE A 63 2.54 6.55 1.55
C PHE A 63 2.94 6.27 0.11
N ASP A 64 3.11 5.00 -0.25
CA ASP A 64 3.38 4.58 -1.63
C ASP A 64 2.29 5.01 -2.59
N LEU A 65 1.03 4.81 -2.22
CA LEU A 65 -0.09 5.19 -3.07
C LEU A 65 -0.27 6.71 -3.20
N ILE A 66 0.00 7.46 -2.13
CA ILE A 66 -0.07 8.94 -2.15
C ILE A 66 1.02 9.51 -3.04
N ARG A 67 2.28 9.10 -2.85
CA ARG A 67 3.42 9.65 -3.61
C ARG A 67 3.37 9.32 -5.10
N THR A 68 2.64 8.27 -5.49
CA THR A 68 2.44 7.90 -6.90
C THR A 68 1.10 8.34 -7.46
N GLN A 69 0.27 9.08 -6.70
CA GLN A 69 -1.07 9.51 -7.11
C GLN A 69 -1.99 8.34 -7.49
N LYS A 70 -1.83 7.18 -6.84
CA LYS A 70 -2.62 5.96 -7.09
C LYS A 70 -3.61 5.62 -5.99
N TRP A 71 -3.70 6.44 -4.94
CA TRP A 71 -4.52 6.12 -3.77
C TRP A 71 -6.01 6.06 -4.09
N ALA A 72 -6.54 7.05 -4.81
CA ALA A 72 -7.94 7.01 -5.25
C ALA A 72 -8.21 5.81 -6.16
N GLU A 73 -7.35 5.56 -7.15
CA GLU A 73 -7.49 4.44 -8.10
C GLU A 73 -7.48 3.06 -7.41
N LEU A 74 -6.57 2.84 -6.46
CA LEU A 74 -6.30 1.52 -5.89
C LEU A 74 -6.87 1.29 -4.48
N SER A 75 -7.61 2.25 -3.90
CA SER A 75 -8.14 2.11 -2.53
C SER A 75 -9.54 2.68 -2.31
N THR A 76 -10.18 3.21 -3.36
CA THR A 76 -11.60 3.62 -3.30
C THR A 76 -12.50 2.42 -3.00
N THR A 77 -12.24 1.28 -3.65
CA THR A 77 -12.99 0.04 -3.43
C THR A 77 -12.03 -1.08 -3.10
N PHE A 78 -12.31 -1.83 -2.04
CA PHE A 78 -11.50 -2.98 -1.61
C PHE A 78 -12.36 -4.03 -0.93
N SER A 79 -11.84 -5.25 -0.87
CA SER A 79 -12.50 -6.39 -0.23
C SER A 79 -11.77 -6.75 1.06
N ILE A 80 -12.51 -6.95 2.14
CA ILE A 80 -11.95 -7.31 3.46
C ILE A 80 -12.98 -8.15 4.23
N SER A 81 -12.50 -9.12 5.02
CA SER A 81 -13.35 -9.85 5.96
C SER A 81 -13.50 -9.08 7.29
N GLY A 82 -14.45 -9.48 8.13
CA GLY A 82 -14.65 -8.84 9.43
C GLY A 82 -13.47 -9.04 10.40
N ILE A 83 -13.51 -8.31 11.51
CA ILE A 83 -12.44 -8.30 12.53
C ILE A 83 -12.49 -9.51 13.48
N ASN A 84 -13.58 -10.28 13.46
CA ASN A 84 -13.79 -11.39 14.38
C ASN A 84 -13.03 -12.63 13.91
N TYR A 85 -12.51 -13.40 14.87
CA TYR A 85 -11.89 -14.69 14.56
C TYR A 85 -12.90 -15.61 13.85
N GLY A 86 -12.47 -16.24 12.76
CA GLY A 86 -13.32 -17.12 11.94
C GLY A 86 -14.22 -16.38 10.95
N ASP A 87 -14.24 -15.05 10.93
CA ASP A 87 -14.94 -14.29 9.91
C ASP A 87 -14.11 -14.28 8.62
N HIS A 88 -14.48 -15.17 7.71
CA HIS A 88 -13.85 -15.32 6.40
C HIS A 88 -14.78 -14.90 5.27
N THR A 89 -15.88 -14.19 5.57
CA THR A 89 -16.79 -13.70 4.54
C THR A 89 -16.32 -12.31 4.11
N PRO A 90 -15.70 -12.16 2.92
CA PRO A 90 -15.28 -10.84 2.47
C PRO A 90 -16.50 -9.97 2.15
N VAL A 91 -16.42 -8.70 2.55
CA VAL A 91 -17.34 -7.65 2.11
C VAL A 91 -16.59 -6.65 1.25
N THR A 92 -17.29 -6.09 0.27
CA THR A 92 -16.77 -4.97 -0.53
C THR A 92 -17.08 -3.67 0.19
N VAL A 93 -16.03 -2.90 0.46
CA VAL A 93 -16.15 -1.57 1.05
C VAL A 93 -15.77 -0.54 0.00
N THR A 94 -16.64 0.45 -0.17
CA THR A 94 -16.39 1.63 -1.01
C THR A 94 -16.26 2.86 -0.12
N ARG A 95 -15.24 3.68 -0.36
CA ARG A 95 -14.98 4.93 0.35
C ARG A 95 -14.72 6.05 -0.64
N THR A 96 -15.08 7.28 -0.30
CA THR A 96 -14.74 8.45 -1.11
C THR A 96 -13.37 8.98 -0.70
N ILE A 97 -12.45 9.11 -1.67
CA ILE A 97 -11.13 9.71 -1.47
C ILE A 97 -11.09 11.04 -2.23
N THR A 98 -11.16 12.15 -1.50
CA THR A 98 -11.08 13.51 -2.06
C THR A 98 -9.65 14.03 -2.10
N PRO A 99 -9.33 15.03 -2.97
CA PRO A 99 -7.97 15.55 -3.12
C PRO A 99 -7.32 16.04 -1.82
N ASN A 100 -8.08 16.68 -0.92
CA ASN A 100 -7.55 17.17 0.36
C ASN A 100 -7.01 16.05 1.24
N LEU A 101 -7.52 14.81 1.16
CA LEU A 101 -7.07 13.69 2.01
C LEU A 101 -5.63 13.21 1.73
N TYR A 102 -5.03 13.63 0.61
CA TYR A 102 -3.66 13.24 0.24
C TYR A 102 -2.62 13.81 1.20
N LEU A 103 -2.93 14.94 1.84
CA LEU A 103 -2.07 15.57 2.84
C LEU A 103 -2.90 15.82 4.09
N ARG A 104 -2.42 15.40 5.26
CA ARG A 104 -3.19 15.58 6.51
C ARG A 104 -3.26 17.06 6.90
N PRO A 105 -4.32 17.54 7.56
CA PRO A 105 -4.36 18.92 8.03
C PRO A 105 -3.22 19.18 9.02
N ILE A 106 -2.69 20.39 8.98
CA ILE A 106 -1.87 20.93 10.06
C ILE A 106 -2.77 21.02 11.29
N PRO A 107 -2.39 20.48 12.46
CA PRO A 107 -3.22 20.51 13.66
C PRO A 107 -3.65 21.93 14.02
N GLN A 108 -4.94 22.11 14.38
CA GLN A 108 -5.50 23.45 14.60
C GLN A 108 -4.71 24.26 15.62
N GLY A 109 -4.30 23.67 16.74
CA GLY A 109 -3.49 24.38 17.74
C GLY A 109 -2.12 24.86 17.24
N GLN A 110 -1.57 24.26 16.19
CA GLN A 110 -0.35 24.78 15.54
C GLN A 110 -0.66 26.03 14.71
N ILE A 111 -1.78 26.04 13.98
CA ILE A 111 -2.25 27.22 13.22
C ILE A 111 -2.59 28.37 14.15
N ASP A 112 -3.32 28.09 15.24
CA ASP A 112 -3.74 29.10 16.21
C ASP A 112 -2.54 29.82 16.84
N GLY A 113 -1.46 29.08 17.11
CA GLY A 113 -0.22 29.59 17.70
C GLY A 113 0.67 30.42 16.77
N MET A 114 0.34 30.53 15.47
CA MET A 114 1.11 31.34 14.51
C MET A 114 0.87 32.83 14.73
N GLN A 115 1.91 33.66 14.60
CA GLN A 115 1.83 35.12 14.66
C GLN A 115 1.68 35.71 13.25
N MET A 116 0.53 35.45 12.64
CA MET A 116 0.16 35.83 11.27
C MET A 116 -1.30 36.32 11.29
N THR A 117 -1.75 37.00 10.22
CA THR A 117 -3.17 37.36 10.10
C THR A 117 -4.04 36.12 9.89
N ASP A 118 -5.35 36.25 10.07
CA ASP A 118 -6.28 35.13 9.87
C ASP A 118 -6.28 34.63 8.42
N GLU A 119 -6.14 35.55 7.45
CA GLU A 119 -6.03 35.23 6.02
C GLU A 119 -4.75 34.43 5.73
N GLU A 120 -3.63 34.86 6.31
CA GLU A 120 -2.34 34.20 6.16
C GLU A 120 -2.35 32.81 6.81
N LYS A 121 -2.94 32.66 8.01
CA LYS A 121 -3.14 31.36 8.68
C LYS A 121 -3.98 30.40 7.84
N LYS A 122 -5.07 30.90 7.25
CA LYS A 122 -5.93 30.11 6.36
C LYS A 122 -5.17 29.65 5.10
N ALA A 123 -4.35 30.53 4.53
CA ALA A 123 -3.52 30.19 3.37
C ALA A 123 -2.38 29.22 3.72
N TYR A 124 -1.94 29.18 4.98
CA TYR A 124 -0.89 28.28 5.45
C TYR A 124 -1.36 26.83 5.65
N GLN A 125 -2.67 26.62 5.82
CA GLN A 125 -3.25 25.29 5.96
C GLN A 125 -3.07 24.46 4.68
N ASN A 126 -3.00 23.13 4.84
CA ASN A 126 -2.98 22.22 3.71
C ASN A 126 -4.28 22.32 2.88
N PRO A 127 -4.21 22.19 1.55
CA PRO A 127 -5.34 22.47 0.68
C PRO A 127 -6.62 21.69 1.02
N GLY A 128 -7.73 22.40 1.16
CA GLY A 128 -9.06 21.82 1.42
C GLY A 128 -9.33 21.42 2.87
N TYR A 129 -8.63 22.05 3.81
CA TYR A 129 -8.93 22.05 5.25
C TYR A 129 -9.12 23.46 5.78
#